data_AF-A0A6C0DUH4-F1
#
_entry.id   AF-A0A6C0DUH4-F1
#
_cell.length_a   1.000
_cell.length_b   1.000
_cell.length_c   1.000
_cell.angle_alpha   90.00
_cell.angle_beta   90.00
_cell.angle_gamma   90.00
#
_symmetry.space_group_name_H-M   'P 1'
#
loop_
_entity.id
_entity.type
_entity.pdbx_description
1 polymer ?
#
loop_
_entity_poly.entity_id
_entity_poly.type
_entity_poly.pdbx_seq_one_letter_code
_entity_poly.pdbx_strand_id
1 'polypeptide(L)'
;MFKNLTMRNAEDWYKNEFEKLGWMILAKHEKKLAKITQYKINLDGLIKTLEKLESSYEDVDRKKDIHIMLENTKVLKDFVDKKLKIQ
;
A
#
# COMPACT_ATOMS: atom_id res chain seq x y z
N MET A 1 16.07 14.29 -1.95
CA MET A 1 15.79 14.42 -3.40
C MET A 1 15.18 13.10 -3.86
N PHE A 2 13.85 12.99 -3.89
CA PHE A 2 13.16 11.77 -4.33
C PHE A 2 13.21 11.71 -5.85
N LYS A 3 14.10 10.87 -6.35
CA LYS A 3 14.42 10.70 -7.77
C LYS A 3 13.24 9.95 -8.42
N ASN A 4 12.46 10.69 -9.21
CA ASN A 4 11.46 10.23 -10.19
C ASN A 4 10.65 8.98 -9.77
N LEU A 5 9.41 9.16 -9.30
CA LEU A 5 8.38 8.13 -9.45
C LEU A 5 8.16 7.92 -10.96
N THR A 6 8.88 6.97 -11.55
CA THR A 6 8.66 6.54 -12.93
C THR A 6 7.64 5.40 -12.92
N MET A 7 6.93 5.16 -14.03
CA MET A 7 6.01 4.01 -14.15
C MET A 7 6.66 2.69 -13.72
N ARG A 8 7.96 2.51 -13.97
CA ARG A 8 8.72 1.33 -13.51
C ARG A 8 8.75 1.19 -11.98
N ASN A 9 8.90 2.29 -11.24
CA ASN A 9 8.88 2.26 -9.78
C ASN A 9 7.47 1.94 -9.24
N ALA A 10 6.42 2.36 -9.95
CA ALA A 10 5.05 1.98 -9.61
C ALA A 10 4.81 0.49 -9.88
N GLU A 11 5.25 -0.03 -11.03
CA GLU A 11 5.17 -1.46 -11.37
C GLU A 11 5.91 -2.35 -10.36
N ASP A 12 7.13 -1.98 -9.98
CA ASP A 12 7.91 -2.72 -8.99
C ASP A 12 7.25 -2.68 -7.60
N TRP A 13 6.64 -1.54 -7.24
CA TRP A 13 5.82 -1.43 -6.04
C TRP A 13 4.61 -2.37 -6.09
N TYR A 14 3.86 -2.40 -7.19
CA TYR A 14 2.71 -3.31 -7.34
C TYR A 14 3.11 -4.77 -7.14
N LYS A 15 4.17 -5.22 -7.82
CA LYS A 15 4.65 -6.61 -7.70
C LYS A 15 4.98 -6.96 -6.25
N ASN A 16 5.72 -6.09 -5.57
CA ASN A 16 6.10 -6.28 -4.17
C ASN A 16 4.88 -6.34 -3.23
N GLU A 17 3.87 -5.49 -3.43
CA GLU A 17 2.66 -5.52 -2.61
C GLU A 17 1.79 -6.77 -2.87
N PHE A 18 1.73 -7.25 -4.13
CA PHE A 18 1.07 -8.53 -4.43
C PHE A 18 1.79 -9.72 -3.77
N GLU A 19 3.12 -9.75 -3.79
CA GLU A 19 3.91 -10.79 -3.11
C GLU A 19 3.69 -10.77 -1.59
N LYS A 20 3.78 -9.58 -0.97
CA LYS A 20 3.49 -9.41 0.46
C LYS A 20 2.08 -9.84 0.81
N LEU A 21 1.09 -9.52 -0.04
CA LEU A 21 -0.29 -9.98 0.16
C LEU A 21 -0.38 -11.51 0.17
N GLY A 22 0.30 -12.18 -0.76
CA GLY A 22 0.41 -13.65 -0.78
C GLY A 22 1.01 -14.19 0.52
N TRP A 23 2.07 -13.57 1.02
CA TRP A 23 2.69 -13.95 2.30
C TRP A 23 1.75 -13.75 3.48
N MET A 24 0.90 -12.73 3.46
CA MET A 24 -0.07 -12.50 4.52
C MET A 24 -1.22 -13.50 4.51
N ILE A 25 -1.63 -13.98 3.32
CA ILE A 25 -2.58 -15.09 3.20
C ILE A 25 -1.99 -16.37 3.83
N LEU A 26 -0.72 -16.68 3.55
CA LEU A 26 -0.01 -17.80 4.18
C LEU A 26 0.13 -17.60 5.70
N ALA A 27 0.49 -16.39 6.15
CA ALA A 27 0.58 -16.06 7.57
C ALA A 27 -0.76 -16.26 8.30
N LYS A 28 -1.90 -15.98 7.63
CA LYS A 28 -3.23 -16.25 8.19
C LYS A 28 -3.46 -17.75 8.38
N HIS A 29 -3.13 -18.55 7.38
CA HIS A 29 -3.21 -20.01 7.46
C HIS A 29 -2.36 -20.55 8.63
N GLU A 30 -1.17 -20.01 8.83
CA GLU A 30 -0.26 -20.38 9.92
C GLU A 30 -0.57 -19.72 11.28
N LYS A 31 -1.69 -18.99 11.40
CA LYS A 31 -2.08 -18.23 12.60
C LYS A 31 -1.02 -17.22 13.10
N LYS A 32 -0.17 -16.72 12.21
CA LYS A 32 0.85 -15.68 12.48
C LYS A 32 0.23 -14.28 12.46
N LEU A 33 -0.70 -14.03 13.37
CA LEU A 33 -1.53 -12.83 13.42
C LEU A 33 -0.73 -11.53 13.55
N ALA A 34 0.39 -11.55 14.27
CA ALA A 34 1.26 -10.38 14.43
C ALA A 34 1.78 -9.83 13.08
N LYS A 35 2.10 -10.70 12.12
CA LYS A 35 2.55 -10.28 10.79
C LYS A 35 1.44 -9.58 10.00
N ILE A 36 0.21 -10.08 10.11
CA ILE A 36 -0.97 -9.50 9.46
C ILE A 36 -1.25 -8.12 10.07
N THR A 37 -1.22 -8.00 11.40
CA THR A 37 -1.40 -6.71 12.08
C THR A 37 -0.34 -5.71 11.65
N GLN A 38 0.94 -6.11 11.62
CA GLN A 38 2.01 -5.23 11.18
C GLN A 38 1.83 -4.78 9.73
N TYR A 39 1.41 -5.69 8.84
CA TYR A 39 1.14 -5.34 7.45
C TYR A 39 0.01 -4.31 7.31
N LYS A 40 -1.08 -4.46 8.08
CA LYS A 40 -2.17 -3.46 8.12
C LYS A 40 -1.68 -2.10 8.59
N ILE A 41 -0.88 -2.05 9.67
CA ILE A 41 -0.29 -0.81 10.19
C ILE A 41 0.58 -0.14 9.12
N ASN A 42 1.38 -0.92 8.39
CA ASN A 42 2.23 -0.38 7.33
C ASN A 42 1.40 0.22 6.19
N LEU A 43 0.30 -0.43 5.79
CA LEU A 43 -0.63 0.11 4.79
C LEU A 43 -1.28 1.42 5.26
N ASP A 44 -1.73 1.49 6.53
CA ASP A 44 -2.28 2.73 7.10
C ASP A 44 -1.25 3.85 7.12
N GLY A 45 0.01 3.54 7.45
CA GLY A 45 1.11 4.50 7.42
C GLY A 45 1.42 5.00 6.02
N LEU A 46 1.37 4.11 5.01
CA LEU A 46 1.57 4.48 3.62
C LEU A 46 0.45 5.39 3.12
N ILE A 47 -0.81 5.07 3.41
CA ILE A 47 -1.98 5.90 3.06
C ILE A 47 -1.80 7.32 3.61
N LYS A 48 -1.52 7.46 4.92
CA LYS A 48 -1.31 8.78 5.55
C LYS A 48 -0.16 9.55 4.91
N THR A 49 0.91 8.85 4.52
CA THR A 49 2.05 9.47 3.85
C THR A 49 1.67 9.99 2.46
N LEU A 50 0.90 9.20 1.70
CA LEU A 50 0.42 9.57 0.37
C LEU A 50 -0.58 10.73 0.42
N GLU A 51 -1.50 10.76 1.38
CA GLU A 51 -2.43 11.90 1.60
C GLU A 51 -1.68 13.20 1.90
N LYS A 52 -0.64 13.12 2.74
CA LYS A 52 0.22 14.27 3.04
C LYS A 52 1.01 14.71 1.80
N LEU A 53 1.48 13.77 0.99
CA LEU A 53 2.20 14.09 -0.24
C LEU A 53 1.25 14.76 -1.24
N GLU A 54 0.07 14.19 -1.50
CA GLU A 54 -0.92 14.72 -2.43
C GLU A 54 -1.35 16.16 -2.09
N SER A 55 -1.50 16.47 -0.80
CA SER A 55 -1.85 17.82 -0.33
C SER A 55 -0.69 18.82 -0.42
N SER A 56 0.56 18.34 -0.40
CA SER A 56 1.77 19.19 -0.43
C SER A 56 2.35 19.48 -1.82
N TYR A 57 1.98 18.69 -2.85
CA TYR A 57 2.51 18.87 -4.20
C TYR A 57 1.66 19.87 -5.01
N GLU A 58 2.34 20.85 -5.61
CA GLU A 58 1.73 21.83 -6.53
C GLU A 58 1.75 21.35 -7.99
N ASP A 59 2.69 20.47 -8.34
CA ASP A 59 2.81 19.87 -9.67
C ASP A 59 1.63 18.92 -9.95
N VAL A 60 0.83 19.26 -10.96
CA VAL A 60 -0.43 18.56 -11.31
C VAL A 60 -0.19 17.11 -11.72
N ASP A 61 0.86 16.84 -12.51
CA ASP A 61 1.15 15.50 -13.00
C ASP A 61 1.62 14.60 -11.85
N ARG A 62 2.51 15.10 -11.00
CA ARG A 62 2.95 14.37 -9.80
C ARG A 62 1.82 14.13 -8.82
N LYS A 63 0.93 15.13 -8.66
CA LYS A 63 -0.24 14.98 -7.80
C LYS A 63 -1.18 13.89 -8.31
N LYS A 64 -1.37 13.80 -9.63
CA LYS A 64 -2.14 12.73 -10.25
C LYS A 64 -1.51 11.34 -10.03
N ASP A 65 -0.20 11.21 -10.18
CA ASP A 65 0.50 9.95 -9.91
C ASP A 65 0.37 9.53 -8.45
N ILE A 66 0.54 10.47 -7.51
CA ILE A 66 0.35 10.22 -6.08
C ILE A 66 -1.10 9.82 -5.78
N HIS A 67 -2.07 10.51 -6.37
CA HIS A 67 -3.49 10.21 -6.23
C HIS A 67 -3.80 8.77 -6.68
N ILE A 68 -3.28 8.36 -7.84
CA ILE A 68 -3.44 6.99 -8.34
C ILE A 68 -2.83 6.00 -7.35
N MET A 69 -1.64 6.24 -6.83
CA MET A 69 -1.03 5.36 -5.82
C MET A 69 -1.85 5.29 -4.52
N LEU A 70 -2.40 6.43 -4.07
CA LEU A 70 -3.24 6.50 -2.88
C LEU A 70 -4.50 5.64 -3.05
N GLU A 71 -5.21 5.79 -4.16
CA GLU A 71 -6.43 5.03 -4.43
C GLU A 71 -6.15 3.53 -4.54
N ASN A 72 -5.07 3.14 -5.22
CA ASN A 72 -4.67 1.72 -5.29
C ASN A 72 -4.29 1.14 -3.93
N THR A 73 -3.62 1.92 -3.08
CA THR A 73 -3.27 1.51 -1.71
C THR A 73 -4.53 1.33 -0.85
N LYS A 74 -5.53 2.21 -0.98
CA LYS A 74 -6.83 2.07 -0.30
C LYS A 74 -7.56 0.80 -0.73
N VAL A 75 -7.61 0.51 -2.04
CA VAL A 75 -8.22 -0.73 -2.56
C VAL A 75 -7.52 -1.98 -1.97
N LEU A 76 -6.19 -1.98 -1.91
CA LEU A 76 -5.43 -3.07 -1.28
C LEU A 76 -5.76 -3.21 0.21
N LYS A 77 -5.83 -2.09 0.95
CA LYS A 77 -6.18 -2.10 2.37
C LYS A 77 -7.58 -2.65 2.61
N ASP A 78 -8.56 -2.23 1.83
CA ASP A 78 -9.93 -2.74 1.88
C ASP A 78 -9.98 -4.25 1.67
N PHE A 79 -9.23 -4.75 0.68
CA PHE A 79 -9.13 -6.18 0.44
C PHE A 79 -8.52 -6.92 1.63
N VAL A 80 -7.40 -6.41 2.16
CA VAL A 80 -6.70 -6.97 3.32
C VAL A 80 -7.61 -7.01 4.55
N ASP A 81 -8.36 -5.96 4.82
CA ASP A 81 -9.29 -5.91 5.96
C ASP A 81 -10.44 -6.89 5.81
N LYS A 82 -10.98 -7.05 4.58
CA LYS A 82 -12.05 -8.01 4.29
C LYS A 82 -11.58 -9.46 4.37
N LYS A 83 -10.42 -9.78 3.79
CA LYS A 83 -9.94 -11.16 3.63
C LYS A 83 -9.08 -11.65 4.79
N LEU A 84 -8.35 -10.75 5.45
CA LEU A 84 -7.49 -11.06 6.59
C LEU A 84 -8.13 -10.58 7.91
N LYS A 85 -9.45 -10.75 8.04
CA LYS A 85 -10.11 -10.66 9.35
C LYS A 85 -9.48 -11.69 10.29
N ILE A 86 -9.04 -11.18 11.43
CA ILE A 86 -8.57 -11.97 12.55
C ILE A 86 -9.85 -12.28 13.35
N GLN A 87 -10.31 -13.53 13.31
CA GLN A 87 -11.39 -14.04 14.16
C GLN A 87 -10.79 -14.61 15.44
#